data_AF-T1EL46-F1
#
_entry.id   AF-T1EL46-F1
#
_cell.length_a   1.000
_cell.length_b   1.000
_cell.length_c   1.000
_cell.angle_alpha   90.00
_cell.angle_beta   90.00
_cell.angle_gamma   90.00
#
_symmetry.space_group_name_H-M   'P 1'
#
loop_
_entity.id
_entity.type
_entity.pdbx_description
1 polymer ?
#
loop_
_entity_poly.entity_id
_entity_poly.type
_entity_poly.pdbx_seq_one_letter_code
_entity_poly.pdbx_strand_id
1 'polypeptide(L)' 'KIFLTIPATTCSSERSFSVLRRLKTYLRSTTSQQRLNHLAILHCYKERTHNLSIEDLYKEFTSR' A
#
# COMPACT_ATOMS: atom_id res chain seq x y z
N LYS A 1 -22.52 -6.40 15.83
CA LYS A 1 -21.92 -5.19 15.21
C LYS A 1 -20.76 -5.48 14.22
N ILE A 2 -20.39 -6.74 13.97
CA ILE A 2 -19.28 -7.10 13.04
C ILE A 2 -19.75 -7.29 11.59
N PHE A 3 -21.04 -7.60 11.39
CA PHE A 3 -21.62 -7.91 10.07
C PHE A 3 -21.49 -6.78 9.03
N LEU A 4 -21.43 -5.52 9.46
CA LEU A 4 -21.30 -4.35 8.58
C LEU A 4 -19.88 -4.14 8.04
N THR A 5 -18.87 -4.80 8.61
CA THR A 5 -17.46 -4.67 8.19
C THR A 5 -17.10 -5.66 7.09
N ILE A 6 -17.94 -6.68 6.87
CA ILE A 6 -17.74 -7.64 5.78
C ILE A 6 -18.08 -6.91 4.48
N PRO A 7 -17.13 -6.80 3.54
CA PRO A 7 -17.41 -6.16 2.27
C PRO A 7 -18.47 -6.98 1.53
N ALA A 8 -19.54 -6.32 1.11
CA ALA A 8 -20.62 -6.96 0.36
C ALA A 8 -20.17 -7.45 -1.03
N THR A 9 -19.05 -6.96 -1.54
CA THR A 9 -18.48 -7.30 -2.85
C THR A 9 -16.96 -7.46 -2.80
N THR A 10 -16.41 -8.18 -3.79
CA THR A 10 -14.97 -8.46 -3.93
C THR A 10 -14.16 -7.29 -4.51
N CYS A 11 -14.80 -6.16 -4.81
CA CYS A 11 -14.15 -5.01 -5.46
C CYS A 11 -12.87 -4.53 -4.73
N SER A 12 -12.88 -4.54 -3.38
CA SER A 12 -11.71 -4.13 -2.59
C SER A 12 -10.52 -5.08 -2.74
N SER A 13 -10.76 -6.40 -2.78
CA SER A 13 -9.69 -7.38 -2.99
C SER A 13 -9.20 -7.37 -4.44
N GLU A 14 -10.11 -7.26 -5.41
CA GLU A 14 -9.77 -7.12 -6.84
C GLU A 14 -8.90 -5.90 -7.11
N ARG A 15 -9.24 -4.76 -6.51
CA ARG A 15 -8.42 -3.54 -6.57
C ARG A 15 -7.00 -3.81 -6.03
N SER A 16 -6.89 -4.51 -4.91
CA SER A 16 -5.61 -4.83 -4.28
C SER A 16 -4.76 -5.77 -5.15
N PHE A 17 -5.34 -6.81 -5.74
CA PHE A 17 -4.65 -7.70 -6.67
C PHE A 17 -4.26 -7.00 -7.98
N SER A 18 -5.12 -6.11 -8.48
CA SER A 18 -4.83 -5.26 -9.65
C SER A 18 -3.61 -4.36 -9.40
N VAL A 19 -3.48 -3.79 -8.20
CA VAL A 19 -2.28 -3.03 -7.77
C VAL A 19 -1.05 -3.93 -7.72
N LEU A 20 -1.15 -5.10 -7.09
CA LEU A 20 -0.02 -6.04 -7.00
C LEU A 20 0.48 -6.48 -8.37
N ARG A 21 -0.43 -6.74 -9.32
CA ARG A 21 -0.09 -7.09 -10.70
C ARG A 21 0.69 -5.97 -11.40
N ARG A 22 0.37 -4.70 -11.15
CA ARG A 22 1.12 -3.56 -11.69
C ARG A 22 2.50 -3.39 -11.03
N LEU A 23 2.61 -3.68 -9.73
CA LEU A 23 3.85 -3.53 -8.99
C LEU A 23 4.84 -4.68 -9.28
N LYS A 24 4.38 -5.93 -9.36
CA LYS A 24 5.23 -7.11 -9.56
C LYS A 24 5.51 -7.32 -11.05
N THR A 25 6.49 -6.58 -11.57
CA THR A 25 6.97 -6.70 -12.95
C THR A 25 8.15 -7.68 -13.05
N TYR A 26 8.50 -8.10 -14.27
CA TYR A 26 9.62 -9.01 -14.53
C TYR A 26 10.94 -8.52 -13.91
N LEU A 27 11.27 -7.25 -14.10
CA LEU A 27 12.48 -6.62 -13.54
C LEU A 27 12.44 -6.49 -12.00
N ARG A 28 11.27 -6.60 -11.38
CA ARG A 28 11.08 -6.50 -9.93
C ARG A 28 10.69 -7.84 -9.29
N SER A 29 10.87 -8.95 -10.01
CA SER A 29 10.46 -10.29 -9.61
C SER A 29 11.11 -10.79 -8.33
N THR A 30 12.31 -10.28 -7.98
CA THR A 30 13.10 -10.64 -6.80
C THR A 30 12.84 -9.75 -5.57
N THR A 31 11.86 -8.85 -5.61
CA THR A 31 11.52 -7.98 -4.46
C THR A 31 11.01 -8.82 -3.28
N SER A 32 11.52 -8.56 -2.07
CA SER A 32 11.06 -9.25 -0.85
C SER A 32 9.56 -9.01 -0.60
N GLN A 33 8.88 -10.02 -0.02
CA GLN A 33 7.44 -9.94 0.23
C GLN A 33 7.07 -8.76 1.14
N GLN A 34 7.90 -8.47 2.16
CA GLN A 34 7.70 -7.32 3.03
C GLN A 34 7.73 -6.01 2.24
N ARG A 35 8.76 -5.80 1.41
CA ARG A 35 8.88 -4.59 0.59
C ARG A 35 7.74 -4.47 -0.42
N LEU A 36 7.32 -5.57 -1.03
CA LEU A 36 6.18 -5.60 -1.96
C LEU A 36 4.88 -5.18 -1.27
N ASN A 37 4.62 -5.70 -0.07
CA ASN A 37 3.43 -5.35 0.72
C ASN A 37 3.40 -3.87 1.09
N HIS A 38 4.52 -3.30 1.56
CA HIS A 38 4.59 -1.87 1.88
C HIS A 38 4.31 -1.00 0.65
N LEU A 39 4.89 -1.35 -0.51
CA LEU A 39 4.63 -0.64 -1.76
C LEU A 39 3.18 -0.75 -2.23
N ALA A 40 2.54 -1.91 -2.04
CA ALA A 40 1.14 -2.10 -2.38
C ALA A 40 0.23 -1.21 -1.54
N ILE A 41 0.51 -1.07 -0.24
CA ILE A 41 -0.21 -0.17 0.67
C ILE A 41 -0.04 1.29 0.21
N LEU A 42 1.19 1.73 -0.02
CA LEU A 42 1.47 3.09 -0.49
C LEU A 42 0.75 3.40 -1.81
N HIS A 43 0.76 2.46 -2.76
CA HIS A 43 0.06 2.61 -4.03
C HIS A 43 -1.47 2.60 -3.88
N CYS A 44 -2.03 1.85 -2.94
CA CYS A 44 -3.48 1.80 -2.71
C CYS A 44 -3.98 3.12 -2.10
N TYR A 45 -3.20 3.70 -1.19
CA TYR A 45 -3.49 4.96 -0.49
C TYR A 45 -2.69 6.16 -1.02
N LYS A 46 -2.46 6.20 -2.34
CA LYS A 46 -1.59 7.20 -2.99
C LYS A 46 -1.93 8.66 -2.63
N GLU A 47 -3.21 8.98 -2.48
CA GLU A 47 -3.68 10.34 -2.15
C GLU A 47 -3.20 10.75 -0.75
N ARG A 48 -3.27 9.81 0.20
CA ARG A 48 -2.80 10.04 1.57
C ARG A 48 -1.29 10.12 1.64
N THR A 49 -0.58 9.33 0.84
CA THR A 49 0.89 9.41 0.77
C THR A 49 1.38 10.66 0.07
N HIS A 50 0.62 11.20 -0.90
CA HIS A 50 0.97 12.45 -1.58
C HIS A 50 0.85 13.67 -0.66
N ASN A 51 -0.11 13.64 0.25
CA ASN A 51 -0.29 14.69 1.26
C ASN A 51 0.71 14.59 2.43
N LEU A 52 1.60 13.59 2.44
CA LEU A 52 2.60 13.42 3.48
C LEU A 52 3.84 14.26 3.16
N SER A 53 4.22 15.16 4.06
CA SER A 53 5.44 15.94 3.98
C SER A 53 6.66 15.06 4.29
N ILE A 54 7.61 15.01 3.35
CA ILE A 54 8.88 14.29 3.52
C ILE A 54 9.68 14.87 4.70
N GLU A 55 9.61 16.18 4.90
CA GLU A 55 10.33 16.87 5.98
C GLU A 55 9.86 16.44 7.37
N ASP A 56 8.55 16.31 7.57
CA ASP A 56 8.00 15.89 8.87
C ASP A 56 8.29 14.42 9.13
N LEU A 57 8.24 13.60 8.08
CA LEU A 57 8.68 12.20 8.15
C LEU A 57 10.16 12.11 8.56
N TYR A 58 11.04 12.90 7.95
CA TYR A 58 12.46 12.92 8.31
C TYR A 58 12.70 13.33 9.77
N LYS A 59 11.99 14.36 10.25
CA LYS A 59 12.05 14.78 11.66
C LYS A 59 11.57 13.66 12.59
N GLU A 60 10.48 12.97 12.26
CA GLU A 60 10.00 11.83 13.04
C GLU A 60 11.05 10.71 13.13
N PHE A 61 11.67 10.36 12.00
CA PHE A 61 12.68 9.30 11.94
C PHE A 61 13.99 9.64 12.67
N THR A 62 14.34 10.91 12.79
CA THR A 62 15.55 11.37 13.51
C THR A 62 15.29 11.63 15.00
N SER A 63 14.03 11.88 15.37
CA SER A 63 13.62 12.03 16.78
C SER A 63 13.51 10.70 17.54
N ARG A 64 13.39 9.58 16.80
CA ARG A 64 13.39 8.21 17.33
C ARG A 64 14.78 7.61 17.29
#